data_AF-A0A7C4UI67-F1
#
_entry.id   AF-A0A7C4UI67-F1
#
_cell.length_a   1.000
_cell.length_b   1.000
_cell.length_c   1.000
_cell.angle_alpha   90.00
_cell.angle_beta   90.00
_cell.angle_gamma   90.00
#
_symmetry.space_group_name_H-M   'P 1'
#
loop_
_entity.id
_entity.type
_entity.pdbx_description
1 polymer ?
#
loop_
_entity_poly.entity_id
_entity_poly.type
_entity_poly.pdbx_seq_one_letter_code
_entity_poly.pdbx_strand_id
1 'polypeptide(L)'
;MQLVLVSKEMAPKDIELELEKEELDTHYYEGEELDLNEILQEEIVLNIPMRAVCKEDCKGLCERCGGNRNLGECKCENQRNTRLGDLLKSFLNMEGEGYGSTEEKAVKVKKR
;
A
#
# COMPACT_ATOMS: atom_id res chain seq x y z
N MET A 1 3.03 20.93 6.34
CA MET A 1 1.76 20.21 6.47
C MET A 1 0.78 21.16 7.08
N GLN A 2 -0.29 21.46 6.36
CA GLN A 2 -1.28 22.45 6.77
C GLN A 2 -2.60 21.70 6.95
N LEU A 3 -3.08 21.66 8.19
CA LEU A 3 -4.37 21.06 8.51
C LEU A 3 -5.47 22.02 8.05
N VAL A 4 -6.29 21.60 7.09
CA VAL A 4 -7.45 22.37 6.61
C VAL A 4 -8.71 21.76 7.23
N LEU A 5 -9.42 22.57 8.03
CA LEU A 5 -10.61 22.14 8.76
C LEU A 5 -11.86 22.81 8.18
N VAL A 6 -12.87 22.01 7.87
CA VAL A 6 -14.15 22.47 7.32
C VAL A 6 -15.30 21.91 8.17
N SER A 7 -16.37 22.68 8.35
CA SER A 7 -17.56 22.16 9.04
C SER A 7 -18.16 21.02 8.24
N LYS A 8 -18.50 19.91 8.88
CA LYS A 8 -19.14 18.76 8.22
C LYS A 8 -20.49 19.10 7.58
N GLU A 9 -21.12 20.19 8.01
CA GLU A 9 -22.34 20.71 7.37
C GLU A 9 -22.11 21.14 5.92
N MET A 10 -20.86 21.48 5.58
CA MET A 10 -20.41 21.89 4.24
C MET A 10 -19.92 20.70 3.41
N ALA A 11 -19.90 19.48 3.96
CA ALA A 11 -19.45 18.30 3.25
C ALA A 11 -20.38 17.99 2.06
N PRO A 12 -19.82 17.58 0.90
CA PRO A 12 -20.62 17.17 -0.24
C PRO A 12 -21.52 15.99 0.14
N LYS A 13 -22.81 16.09 -0.21
CA LYS A 13 -23.84 15.08 0.12
C LYS A 13 -24.04 14.05 -0.97
N ASP A 14 -23.62 14.35 -2.20
CA ASP A 14 -23.70 13.43 -3.32
C ASP A 14 -22.46 12.54 -3.37
N ILE A 15 -22.68 11.24 -3.45
CA ILE A 15 -21.63 10.21 -3.45
C ILE A 15 -20.92 10.14 -4.82
N GLU A 16 -21.54 10.67 -5.89
CA GLU A 16 -21.00 10.71 -7.26
C GLU A 16 -20.49 12.12 -7.64
N LEU A 17 -19.74 12.76 -6.74
CA LEU A 17 -19.05 14.03 -6.98
C LEU A 17 -17.57 13.78 -7.28
N GLU A 18 -17.05 14.48 -8.30
CA GLU A 18 -15.61 14.56 -8.54
C GLU A 18 -15.01 15.57 -7.57
N LEU A 19 -13.94 15.17 -6.86
CA LEU A 19 -13.27 16.00 -5.88
C LEU A 19 -12.09 16.74 -6.51
N GLU A 20 -11.93 18.02 -6.17
CA GLU A 20 -10.73 18.78 -6.47
C GLU A 20 -9.59 18.39 -5.51
N LYS A 21 -8.35 18.71 -5.91
CA LYS A 21 -7.16 18.28 -5.16
C LYS A 21 -7.16 18.83 -3.73
N GLU A 22 -7.61 20.07 -3.57
CA GLU A 22 -7.69 20.78 -2.30
C GLU A 22 -8.72 20.13 -1.35
N GLU A 23 -9.72 19.43 -1.88
CA GLU A 23 -10.74 18.73 -1.10
C GLU A 23 -10.24 17.38 -0.59
N LEU A 24 -9.21 16.79 -1.21
CA LEU A 24 -8.59 15.54 -0.76
C LEU A 24 -7.85 15.67 0.57
N ASP A 25 -7.31 16.87 0.85
CA ASP A 25 -6.52 17.16 2.05
C ASP A 25 -7.34 17.93 3.12
N THR A 26 -8.68 17.84 3.05
CA THR A 26 -9.61 18.51 3.97
C THR A 26 -10.11 17.55 5.05
N HIS A 27 -10.08 17.98 6.31
CA HIS A 27 -10.70 17.26 7.43
C HIS A 27 -11.93 18.00 7.95
N TYR A 28 -12.89 17.23 8.47
CA TYR A 28 -14.16 17.78 8.92
C TYR A 28 -14.28 17.81 10.45
N TYR A 29 -14.97 18.84 10.96
CA TYR A 29 -15.34 18.95 12.37
C TYR A 29 -16.87 19.11 12.52
N GLU A 30 -17.40 18.78 13.70
CA GLU A 30 -18.82 18.90 14.02
C GLU A 30 -19.02 19.80 15.23
N GLY A 31 -19.70 20.94 15.05
CA GLY A 31 -19.90 21.92 16.13
C GLY A 31 -18.56 22.45 16.65
N GLU A 32 -18.24 22.15 17.91
CA GLU A 32 -16.97 22.50 18.56
C GLU A 32 -16.05 21.27 18.77
N GLU A 33 -16.42 20.12 18.20
CA GLU A 33 -15.70 18.85 18.34
C GLU A 33 -14.96 18.47 17.05
N LEU A 34 -13.71 18.01 17.22
CA LEU A 34 -12.86 17.51 16.14
C LEU A 34 -12.38 16.10 16.54
N ASP A 35 -12.63 15.10 15.69
CA ASP A 35 -12.09 13.76 15.90
C ASP A 35 -10.64 13.70 15.45
N LEU A 36 -9.73 13.72 16.43
CA LEU A 36 -8.30 13.67 16.19
C LEU A 36 -7.83 12.27 15.77
N ASN A 37 -8.60 11.21 15.99
CA ASN A 37 -8.13 9.86 15.71
C ASN A 37 -7.87 9.66 14.22
N GLU A 38 -8.76 10.15 13.36
CA GLU A 38 -8.63 10.06 11.90
C GLU A 38 -7.39 10.80 11.42
N ILE A 39 -7.30 12.09 11.77
CA ILE A 39 -6.17 12.97 11.43
C ILE A 39 -4.84 12.37 11.88
N LEU A 40 -4.75 11.92 13.14
CA LEU A 40 -3.52 11.38 13.68
C LEU A 40 -3.15 10.04 13.04
N GLN A 41 -4.12 9.18 12.72
CA GLN A 41 -3.84 7.90 12.07
C GLN A 41 -3.23 8.08 10.69
N GLU A 42 -3.82 8.95 9.85
CA GLU A 42 -3.29 9.25 8.53
C GLU A 42 -1.86 9.78 8.62
N GLU A 43 -1.64 10.75 9.51
CA GLU A 43 -0.32 11.35 9.68
C GLU A 43 0.73 10.39 10.21
N ILE A 44 0.36 9.57 11.20
CA ILE A 44 1.25 8.55 11.72
C ILE A 44 1.61 7.57 10.60
N VAL A 45 0.63 7.08 9.84
CA VAL A 45 0.86 6.09 8.77
C VAL A 45 1.79 6.64 7.69
N LEU A 46 1.60 7.89 7.26
CA LEU A 46 2.45 8.54 6.26
C LEU A 46 3.88 8.77 6.75
N ASN A 47 4.05 9.02 8.05
CA ASN A 47 5.36 9.29 8.64
C ASN A 47 6.04 8.04 9.21
N ILE A 48 5.40 6.86 9.19
CA ILE A 48 6.05 5.62 9.60
C ILE A 48 7.19 5.31 8.61
N PRO A 49 8.44 5.15 9.10
CA PRO A 49 9.55 4.83 8.22
C PRO A 49 9.34 3.44 7.62
N MET A 50 9.50 3.31 6.30
CA MET A 50 9.47 2.00 5.62
C MET A 50 10.47 1.00 6.21
N ARG A 51 11.54 1.51 6.82
CA ARG A 51 12.52 0.72 7.58
C ARG A 51 12.74 1.36 8.95
N ALA A 52 12.03 0.86 9.95
CA ALA A 52 12.27 1.23 11.34
C ALA A 52 13.63 0.67 11.81
N VAL A 53 14.60 1.55 11.99
CA VAL A 53 15.92 1.23 12.57
C VAL A 53 16.12 1.97 13.88
N CYS A 54 16.93 1.41 14.77
CA CYS A 54 17.20 2.03 16.08
C CYS A 54 18.10 3.27 16.02
N LYS A 55 18.79 3.51 14.89
CA LYS A 55 19.65 4.68 14.61
C LYS A 55 19.98 4.76 13.12
N GLU A 56 20.44 5.92 12.65
CA GLU A 56 20.69 6.22 11.23
C GLU A 56 21.63 5.21 10.53
N ASP A 57 22.69 4.76 11.23
CA ASP A 57 23.71 3.84 10.71
C ASP A 57 23.44 2.36 11.04
N CYS A 58 22.26 2.03 11.57
CA CYS A 58 21.92 0.67 11.97
C CYS A 58 21.80 -0.27 10.77
N LYS A 59 22.56 -1.37 10.78
CA LYS A 59 22.54 -2.40 9.74
C LYS A 59 21.27 -3.26 9.75
N GLY A 60 20.39 -3.08 10.74
CA GLY A 60 19.13 -3.81 10.90
C GLY A 60 19.29 -5.27 11.32
N LEU A 61 18.19 -6.01 11.24
CA LEU A 61 18.14 -7.45 11.50
C LEU A 61 18.22 -8.24 10.19
N CYS A 62 18.67 -9.49 10.25
CA CYS A 62 18.56 -10.41 9.12
C CYS A 62 17.10 -10.82 8.92
N GLU A 63 16.57 -10.65 7.71
CA GLU A 63 15.21 -11.02 7.32
C GLU A 63 14.92 -12.53 7.39
N ARG A 64 15.96 -13.39 7.46
CA ARG A 64 15.80 -14.84 7.64
C ARG A 64 15.83 -15.30 9.09
N CYS A 65 16.85 -14.90 9.84
CA CYS A 65 17.11 -15.44 11.17
C CYS A 65 16.86 -14.45 12.32
N GLY A 66 16.54 -13.19 12.02
CA GLY A 66 16.37 -12.13 13.01
C GLY A 66 17.68 -11.65 13.67
N GLY A 67 18.83 -12.20 13.28
CA GLY A 67 20.12 -11.86 13.87
C GLY A 67 20.51 -10.38 13.68
N ASN A 68 21.05 -9.76 14.73
CA ASN A 68 21.48 -8.36 14.72
C ASN A 68 22.76 -8.17 13.89
N ARG A 69 22.64 -7.51 12.73
CA ARG A 69 23.74 -7.28 11.78
C ARG A 69 24.76 -6.24 12.27
N ASN A 70 24.47 -5.56 13.39
CA ASN A 70 25.42 -4.65 14.02
C ASN A 70 26.49 -5.39 14.85
N LEU A 71 26.23 -6.63 15.27
CA LEU A 71 27.18 -7.44 16.04
C LEU A 71 28.15 -8.24 15.17
N GLY A 72 27.87 -8.35 13.87
CA GLY A 72 28.67 -9.11 12.92
C GLY A 72 27.91 -9.44 11.64
N GLU A 73 28.61 -10.06 10.69
CA GLU A 73 28.00 -10.50 9.44
C GLU A 73 27.11 -11.73 9.66
N CYS A 74 25.95 -11.73 9.00
CA CYS A 74 25.05 -12.88 9.01
C CYS A 74 25.51 -13.91 7.98
N LYS A 75 25.46 -15.19 8.35
CA LYS A 75 25.80 -16.33 7.47
C LYS A 75 24.60 -16.93 6.73
N CYS A 76 23.41 -16.32 6.84
CA CYS A 76 22.26 -16.78 6.08
C CYS A 76 22.56 -16.67 4.58
N GLU A 77 22.27 -17.75 3.84
CA GLU A 77 22.42 -17.78 2.39
C GLU A 77 21.59 -16.66 1.76
N ASN A 78 22.05 -16.04 0.69
CA ASN A 78 21.40 -14.86 0.10
C ASN A 78 20.46 -15.28 -1.05
N GLN A 79 19.45 -16.09 -0.75
CA GLN A 79 18.38 -16.40 -1.71
C GLN A 79 17.38 -15.23 -1.73
N ARG A 80 17.47 -14.38 -2.77
CA ARG A 80 16.51 -13.31 -3.10
C ARG A 80 15.25 -13.87 -3.78
N ASN A 81 14.81 -15.03 -3.33
CA ASN A 81 13.73 -15.78 -3.93
C ASN A 81 12.53 -15.63 -3.00
N THR A 82 11.59 -14.77 -3.36
CA THR A 82 10.27 -14.77 -2.73
C THR A 82 9.43 -15.83 -3.42
N ARG A 83 8.49 -16.46 -2.70
CA ARG A 83 7.56 -17.42 -3.29
C ARG A 83 6.84 -16.85 -4.52
N LEU A 84 6.47 -15.56 -4.47
CA LEU A 84 5.88 -14.85 -5.60
C LEU A 84 6.89 -14.67 -6.76
N GLY A 85 8.13 -14.28 -6.46
CA GLY A 85 9.18 -14.12 -7.46
C GLY A 85 9.50 -15.42 -8.18
N ASP A 86 9.51 -16.56 -7.49
CA ASP A 86 9.73 -17.86 -8.11
C ASP A 86 8.54 -18.30 -8.97
N LEU A 87 7.31 -18.00 -8.52
CA LEU A 87 6.11 -18.20 -9.32
C LEU A 87 6.16 -17.35 -10.60
N LEU A 88 6.52 -16.07 -10.49
CA LEU A 88 6.62 -15.16 -11.64
C LEU A 88 7.68 -15.61 -12.65
N LYS A 89 8.84 -16.11 -12.20
CA LYS A 89 9.84 -16.71 -13.09
C LYS A 89 9.25 -17.87 -13.89
N SER A 90 8.42 -18.72 -13.27
CA SER A 90 7.75 -19.81 -13.98
C SER A 90 6.74 -19.33 -15.01
N PHE A 91 6.05 -18.21 -14.77
CA PHE A 91 5.15 -17.58 -15.73
C PHE A 91 5.90 -16.93 -16.89
N LEU A 92 6.99 -16.20 -16.62
CA LEU A 92 7.76 -15.48 -17.64
C LEU A 92 8.56 -16.41 -18.56
N ASN A 93 8.89 -17.62 -18.10
CA ASN A 93 9.62 -18.63 -18.88
C ASN A 93 8.70 -19.53 -19.72
N MET A 94 7.39 -19.28 -19.75
CA MET A 94 6.51 -19.86 -20.77
C MET A 94 6.68 -19.03 -22.04
N GLU A 95 7.51 -19.50 -22.98
CA GLU A 95 7.52 -18.97 -24.34
C GLU A 95 6.11 -19.12 -24.92
N GLY A 96 5.45 -18.00 -25.16
CA GLY A 96 4.13 -17.98 -25.77
C GLY A 96 4.19 -18.52 -27.20
N GLU A 97 3.49 -19.63 -27.43
CA GLU A 97 2.71 -19.72 -28.66
C GLU A 97 1.68 -18.58 -28.60
N GLY A 98 1.85 -17.62 -29.51
CA GLY A 98 1.15 -16.34 -29.48
C GLY A 98 -0.37 -16.46 -29.40
N TYR A 99 -0.99 -15.58 -28.62
CA TYR A 99 -2.44 -15.41 -28.62
C TYR A 99 -2.83 -14.01 -29.06
N GLY A 100 -2.81 -13.84 -30.38
CA GLY A 100 -3.71 -12.95 -31.09
C GLY A 100 -4.64 -13.81 -31.93
N SER A 101 -5.76 -14.26 -31.36
CA SER A 101 -6.92 -14.66 -32.13
C SER A 101 -8.18 -14.27 -31.36
N THR A 102 -8.94 -13.40 -31.99
CA THR A 102 -10.35 -13.18 -31.70
C THR A 102 -11.09 -14.49 -31.88
N GLU A 103 -11.47 -15.15 -30.78
CA GLU A 103 -12.62 -16.04 -30.77
C GLU A 103 -13.57 -15.54 -29.69
N GLU A 104 -14.66 -14.90 -30.12
CA GLU A 104 -15.84 -14.69 -29.31
C GLU A 104 -16.41 -16.06 -28.88
N LYS A 105 -15.91 -16.62 -27.78
CA LYS A 105 -16.59 -17.72 -27.11
C LYS A 105 -17.69 -17.13 -26.25
N ALA A 106 -18.89 -17.10 -26.83
CA ALA A 106 -20.13 -16.83 -26.14
C ALA A 106 -20.24 -17.73 -24.88
N VAL A 107 -20.01 -17.14 -23.71
CA VAL A 107 -20.27 -17.78 -22.44
C VAL A 107 -21.78 -17.86 -22.27
N LYS A 108 -22.33 -19.05 -22.48
CA LYS A 108 -23.75 -19.33 -22.18
C LYS A 108 -23.94 -19.30 -20.67
N VAL A 109 -24.42 -18.18 -20.16
CA VAL A 109 -24.89 -18.06 -18.78
C VAL A 109 -26.18 -18.86 -18.65
N LYS A 110 -26.09 -19.98 -17.93
CA LYS A 110 -27.23 -20.81 -17.56
C LYS A 110 -27.97 -20.09 -16.44
N LYS A 111 -29.04 -19.36 -16.78
CA LYS A 111 -29.95 -18.75 -15.80
C LYS A 111 -30.52 -19.87 -14.92
N ARG A 112 -30.35 -19.74 -13.60
CA ARG A 112 -31.19 -20.39 -12.60
C ARG A 112 -32.46 -19.57 -12.42
#